data_AF-A0A4Y6S084-F1
#
_entry.id   AF-A0A4Y6S084-F1
#
_cell.length_a   1.000
_cell.length_b   1.000
_cell.length_c   1.000
_cell.angle_alpha   90.00
_cell.angle_beta   90.00
_cell.angle_gamma   90.00
#
_symmetry.space_group_name_H-M   'P 1'
#
loop_
_entity.id
_entity.type
_entity.pdbx_description
1 polymer ?
#
loop_
_entity_poly.entity_id
_entity_poly.type
_entity_poly.pdbx_seq_one_letter_code
_entity_poly.pdbx_strand_id
1 'polypeptide(L)'
;MQKSMFITAAPVGAVPKRLNAEDPKFLSKDTLAQLTVDAAQAETSLQDLLTHNGWETVGSGGFHISFTAMHPANSLPETVFANLPRASAFKLASLLFTQGWRSDRQGKLFWPWGRPGGSSYIPPSMANDIRAIPNAESEILEAGWTVCDVGVWQPGRGCSPYLPVSPEDIVRESLACFQAGAAIVHLHTRDMQDEIILRSPDGSVAARLSQQANCIDVPQYDQIIPAVSRHFPEGVLNISTSVRGSRSDFDSPKRRSALKRYDVAQRVPDIATFSPGSVRFKAGGGYENNPGFLADQAAHLREFGIRPEVEVFNQTILERATGSCAGLLKTCGEPILFMLVAGVDQVGEHADGGLYDDSLIPSPIKDEAIRLLKTCGVSEAEQAAQLLIDGLKPAVHKIRSRFSDAMISILLPGPLQALIVDVALALNLDGIRVGLEDSLTIPDPLVPGGSRKALGTYEQVDLVYHRLSYRNVRIITSSELKDMLGLTNAPAPLQEIA
;
A
#
# COMPACT_ATOMS: atom_id res chain seq x y z
N MET A 1 13.27 -26.50 -17.81
CA MET A 1 13.71 -25.10 -17.68
C MET A 1 13.34 -24.65 -16.27
N GLN A 2 14.25 -23.97 -15.57
CA GLN A 2 13.96 -23.40 -14.24
C GLN A 2 12.88 -22.31 -14.38
N LYS A 3 11.83 -22.34 -13.55
CA LYS A 3 10.81 -21.28 -13.53
C LYS A 3 11.47 -19.96 -13.16
N SER A 4 11.18 -18.91 -13.91
CA SER A 4 11.64 -17.54 -13.62
C SER A 4 10.43 -16.65 -13.37
N MET A 5 10.56 -15.67 -12.47
CA MET A 5 9.53 -14.67 -12.16
C MET A 5 10.16 -13.32 -11.85
N PHE A 6 9.44 -12.22 -12.10
CA PHE A 6 9.85 -10.88 -11.64
C PHE A 6 9.01 -10.43 -10.43
N ILE A 7 9.55 -9.47 -9.67
CA ILE A 7 8.84 -8.86 -8.54
C ILE A 7 8.55 -7.39 -8.85
N THR A 8 7.31 -6.96 -8.64
CA THR A 8 6.89 -5.56 -8.70
C THR A 8 6.72 -5.03 -7.28
N ALA A 9 7.38 -3.93 -6.95
CA ALA A 9 7.24 -3.22 -5.68
C ALA A 9 6.24 -2.06 -5.81
N ALA A 10 5.26 -1.96 -4.91
CA ALA A 10 4.25 -0.90 -4.90
C ALA A 10 4.30 -0.07 -3.59
N PRO A 11 5.26 0.87 -3.47
CA PRO A 11 5.56 1.55 -2.20
C PRO A 11 4.54 2.55 -1.67
N VAL A 12 3.71 3.15 -2.53
CA VAL A 12 2.92 4.34 -2.15
C VAL A 12 1.41 4.06 -2.17
N GLY A 13 0.87 3.69 -3.32
CA GLY A 13 -0.56 3.47 -3.51
C GLY A 13 -1.47 4.66 -3.28
N ALA A 14 -2.77 4.38 -3.21
CA ALA A 14 -3.81 5.42 -3.14
C ALA A 14 -4.59 5.48 -1.82
N VAL A 15 -4.61 4.39 -1.05
CA VAL A 15 -5.46 4.24 0.15
C VAL A 15 -4.70 4.40 1.46
N PRO A 16 -3.56 3.73 1.69
CA PRO A 16 -2.91 3.81 2.99
C PRO A 16 -2.42 5.23 3.27
N LYS A 17 -2.32 5.62 4.53
CA LYS A 17 -1.79 6.93 4.93
C LYS A 17 -0.55 6.79 5.81
N ARG A 18 0.33 7.78 5.77
CA ARG A 18 1.42 7.91 6.73
C ARG A 18 0.86 8.37 8.07
N LEU A 19 1.19 7.64 9.13
CA LEU A 19 0.98 8.08 10.51
C LEU A 19 2.37 8.29 11.13
N ASN A 20 2.76 9.53 11.39
CA ASN A 20 4.08 9.79 11.96
C ASN A 20 4.18 9.17 13.36
N ALA A 21 5.21 8.36 13.59
CA ALA A 21 5.43 7.71 14.88
C ALA A 21 5.62 8.73 16.00
N GLU A 22 6.34 9.82 15.72
CA GLU A 22 6.73 10.84 16.71
C GLU A 22 5.61 11.82 17.07
N ASP A 23 4.49 11.84 16.33
CA ASP A 23 3.35 12.70 16.67
C ASP A 23 2.56 12.13 17.85
N PRO A 24 1.91 12.96 18.68
CA PRO A 24 1.01 12.48 19.72
C PRO A 24 -0.11 11.59 19.18
N LYS A 25 -0.46 10.53 19.92
CA LYS A 25 -1.56 9.61 19.58
C LYS A 25 -2.83 9.85 20.40
N PHE A 26 -2.77 10.75 21.36
CA PHE A 26 -3.85 11.14 22.25
C PHE A 26 -3.72 12.61 22.62
N LEU A 27 -4.84 13.32 22.67
CA LEU A 27 -4.95 14.69 23.13
C LEU A 27 -6.03 14.76 24.21
N SER A 28 -5.65 15.23 25.41
CA SER A 28 -6.62 15.42 26.49
C SER A 28 -7.53 16.60 26.21
N LYS A 29 -8.66 16.69 26.93
CA LYS A 29 -9.55 17.85 26.88
C LYS A 29 -8.80 19.17 27.14
N ASP A 30 -7.87 19.18 28.08
CA ASP A 30 -7.07 20.36 28.41
C ASP A 30 -6.10 20.73 27.30
N THR A 31 -5.48 19.73 26.65
CA THR A 31 -4.63 19.97 25.47
C THR A 31 -5.44 20.57 24.34
N LEU A 32 -6.62 20.01 24.04
CA LEU A 32 -7.52 20.50 23.00
C LEU A 32 -7.95 21.96 23.23
N ALA A 33 -8.22 22.34 24.49
CA ALA A 33 -8.60 23.71 24.84
C ALA A 33 -7.47 24.73 24.63
N GLN A 34 -6.22 24.26 24.52
CA GLN A 34 -5.03 25.09 24.35
C GLN A 34 -4.50 25.10 22.91
N LEU A 35 -5.07 24.27 22.02
CA LEU A 35 -4.64 24.25 20.61
C LEU A 35 -5.10 25.52 19.89
N THR A 36 -4.15 26.18 19.27
CA THR A 36 -4.42 27.29 18.35
C THR A 36 -4.52 26.75 16.94
N VAL A 37 -5.68 26.97 16.30
CA VAL A 37 -5.85 26.77 14.86
C VAL A 37 -5.51 28.10 14.18
N ASP A 38 -4.74 28.06 13.10
CA ASP A 38 -4.34 29.27 12.39
C ASP A 38 -5.58 29.99 11.80
N ALA A 39 -5.56 31.32 11.75
CA ALA A 39 -6.74 32.13 11.44
C ALA A 39 -7.32 31.84 10.04
N ALA A 40 -6.48 31.37 9.10
CA ALA A 40 -6.89 30.97 7.75
C ALA A 40 -7.75 29.68 7.71
N GLN A 41 -7.83 28.93 8.81
CA GLN A 41 -8.54 27.65 8.93
C GLN A 41 -9.76 27.74 9.87
N ALA A 42 -10.13 28.96 10.29
CA ALA A 42 -11.14 29.22 11.31
C ALA A 42 -12.59 28.89 10.91
N GLU A 43 -12.86 28.55 9.65
CA GLU A 43 -14.22 28.21 9.18
C GLU A 43 -14.68 26.80 9.59
N THR A 44 -13.76 25.91 10.01
CA THR A 44 -14.08 24.54 10.47
C THR A 44 -13.74 24.39 11.95
N SER A 45 -14.61 23.74 12.73
CA SER A 45 -14.33 23.48 14.13
C SER A 45 -13.12 22.53 14.29
N LEU A 46 -12.32 22.70 15.34
CA LEU A 46 -11.19 21.81 15.64
C LEU A 46 -11.64 20.33 15.74
N GLN A 47 -12.80 20.09 16.33
CA GLN A 47 -13.37 18.75 16.47
C GLN A 47 -13.68 18.11 15.11
N ASP A 48 -14.29 18.88 14.20
CA ASP A 48 -14.57 18.41 12.85
C ASP A 48 -13.26 18.15 12.11
N LEU A 49 -12.30 19.06 12.21
CA LEU A 49 -11.00 18.92 11.55
C LEU A 49 -10.28 17.63 11.97
N LEU A 50 -10.26 17.33 13.27
CA LEU A 50 -9.70 16.11 13.83
C LEU A 50 -10.47 14.87 13.32
N THR A 51 -11.80 14.91 13.36
CA THR A 51 -12.67 13.79 12.95
C THR A 51 -12.50 13.46 11.46
N HIS A 52 -12.44 14.48 10.59
CA HIS A 52 -12.17 14.30 9.15
C HIS A 52 -10.78 13.73 8.86
N ASN A 53 -9.85 13.82 9.82
CA ASN A 53 -8.51 13.25 9.76
C ASN A 53 -8.38 11.96 10.60
N GLY A 54 -9.51 11.32 10.92
CA GLY A 54 -9.56 10.00 11.52
C GLY A 54 -9.30 9.96 13.03
N TRP A 55 -9.29 11.10 13.71
CA TRP A 55 -9.28 11.13 15.18
C TRP A 55 -10.67 10.82 15.72
N GLU A 56 -10.72 10.11 16.84
CA GLU A 56 -11.97 9.65 17.47
C GLU A 56 -12.05 10.18 18.90
N THR A 57 -13.25 10.52 19.38
CA THR A 57 -13.48 10.81 20.80
C THR A 57 -13.37 9.53 21.62
N VAL A 58 -12.75 9.61 22.79
CA VAL A 58 -12.54 8.45 23.66
C VAL A 58 -12.81 8.79 25.12
N GLY A 59 -13.45 7.85 25.84
CA GLY A 59 -13.71 7.98 27.28
C GLY A 59 -12.45 7.82 28.13
N SER A 60 -12.60 7.97 29.45
CA SER A 60 -11.52 7.80 30.41
C SER A 60 -11.07 6.35 30.57
N GLY A 61 -9.89 6.15 31.15
CA GLY A 61 -9.34 4.84 31.49
C GLY A 61 -8.38 4.25 30.45
N GLY A 62 -8.02 4.99 29.40
CA GLY A 62 -6.93 4.61 28.49
C GLY A 62 -5.56 4.74 29.16
N PHE A 63 -4.53 4.12 28.57
CA PHE A 63 -3.14 4.30 28.99
C PHE A 63 -2.38 5.14 27.95
N HIS A 64 -1.57 6.09 28.39
CA HIS A 64 -0.70 6.89 27.54
C HIS A 64 0.73 6.83 28.05
N ILE A 65 1.70 6.87 27.15
CA ILE A 65 3.11 7.08 27.48
C ILE A 65 3.69 8.13 26.55
N SER A 66 4.52 9.00 27.09
CA SER A 66 5.30 9.99 26.34
C SER A 66 6.79 9.70 26.49
N PHE A 67 7.53 9.71 25.39
CA PHE A 67 8.95 9.35 25.37
C PHE A 67 9.86 10.59 25.47
N THR A 68 9.48 11.56 26.31
CA THR A 68 10.18 12.86 26.50
C THR A 68 11.52 12.75 27.24
N ALA A 69 11.79 11.61 27.87
CA ALA A 69 13.10 11.21 28.37
C ALA A 69 13.28 9.72 28.03
N MET A 70 14.53 9.24 27.83
CA MET A 70 14.78 7.81 27.65
C MET A 70 14.41 7.07 28.96
N HIS A 71 13.17 6.60 29.05
CA HIS A 71 12.75 5.73 30.14
C HIS A 71 13.44 4.37 29.95
N PRO A 72 14.00 3.75 31.00
CA PRO A 72 14.69 2.46 30.88
C PRO A 72 13.77 1.34 30.35
N ALA A 73 12.45 1.47 30.52
CA ALA A 73 11.46 0.58 29.93
C ALA A 73 10.87 1.18 28.64
N ASN A 74 11.56 1.02 27.50
CA ASN A 74 11.00 1.25 26.16
C ASN A 74 10.11 0.08 25.70
N SER A 75 9.50 -0.68 26.62
CA SER A 75 8.75 -1.91 26.36
C SER A 75 7.50 -1.97 27.23
N LEU A 76 6.46 -2.68 26.77
CA LEU A 76 5.39 -3.12 27.67
C LEU A 76 5.90 -4.24 28.59
N PRO A 77 5.35 -4.36 29.82
CA PRO A 77 5.64 -5.51 30.68
C PRO A 77 5.33 -6.84 29.98
N GLU A 78 6.21 -7.83 30.13
CA GLU A 78 6.09 -9.14 29.45
C GLU A 78 4.82 -9.90 29.89
N THR A 79 4.38 -9.66 31.13
CA THR A 79 3.14 -10.20 31.71
C THR A 79 1.90 -9.87 30.89
N VAL A 80 1.87 -8.71 30.23
CA VAL A 80 0.72 -8.26 29.44
C VAL A 80 0.48 -9.20 28.26
N PHE A 81 1.48 -9.39 27.39
CA PHE A 81 1.33 -10.26 26.22
C PHE A 81 1.27 -11.74 26.59
N ALA A 82 1.90 -12.16 27.69
CA ALA A 82 1.85 -13.53 28.15
C ALA A 82 0.46 -13.97 28.64
N ASN A 83 -0.36 -13.04 29.16
CA ASN A 83 -1.64 -13.34 29.78
C ASN A 83 -2.87 -12.81 29.02
N LEU A 84 -2.69 -11.99 27.98
CA LEU A 84 -3.79 -11.56 27.13
C LEU A 84 -4.32 -12.72 26.27
N PRO A 85 -5.65 -12.83 26.06
CA PRO A 85 -6.20 -13.70 25.03
C PRO A 85 -5.59 -13.39 23.67
N ARG A 86 -5.33 -14.42 22.84
CA ARG A 86 -4.64 -14.27 21.54
C ARG A 86 -5.21 -13.15 20.66
N ALA A 87 -6.53 -13.00 20.62
CA ALA A 87 -7.19 -11.96 19.86
C ALA A 87 -6.92 -10.54 20.41
N SER A 88 -6.90 -10.37 21.73
CA SER A 88 -6.58 -9.09 22.38
C SER A 88 -5.09 -8.77 22.26
N ALA A 89 -4.22 -9.76 22.41
CA ALA A 89 -2.78 -9.61 22.19
C ALA A 89 -2.46 -9.16 20.75
N PHE A 90 -3.10 -9.77 19.74
CA PHE A 90 -2.98 -9.36 18.35
C PHE A 90 -3.45 -7.92 18.11
N LYS A 91 -4.60 -7.53 18.68
CA LYS A 91 -5.13 -6.17 18.55
C LYS A 91 -4.19 -5.14 19.18
N LEU A 92 -3.68 -5.42 20.38
CA LEU A 92 -2.74 -4.53 21.08
C LEU A 92 -1.42 -4.41 20.32
N ALA A 93 -0.81 -5.53 19.91
CA ALA A 93 0.43 -5.50 19.13
C ALA A 93 0.24 -4.74 17.80
N SER A 94 -0.86 -5.01 17.09
CA SER A 94 -1.18 -4.31 15.83
C SER A 94 -1.32 -2.80 16.03
N LEU A 95 -1.93 -2.36 17.13
CA LEU A 95 -2.04 -0.94 17.48
C LEU A 95 -0.65 -0.34 17.72
N LEU A 96 0.19 -0.98 18.52
CA LEU A 96 1.53 -0.49 18.85
C LEU A 96 2.42 -0.41 17.61
N PHE A 97 2.44 -1.45 16.77
CA PHE A 97 3.17 -1.39 15.49
C PHE A 97 2.69 -0.24 14.60
N THR A 98 1.37 0.02 14.57
CA THR A 98 0.80 1.15 13.82
C THR A 98 1.28 2.49 14.35
N GLN A 99 1.50 2.60 15.67
CA GLN A 99 2.01 3.81 16.31
C GLN A 99 3.54 3.98 16.20
N GLY A 100 4.26 2.98 15.67
CA GLY A 100 5.71 3.06 15.44
C GLY A 100 6.56 2.15 16.32
N TRP A 101 5.96 1.30 17.15
CA TRP A 101 6.70 0.26 17.88
C TRP A 101 7.31 -0.76 16.91
N ARG A 102 8.37 -1.44 17.35
CA ARG A 102 9.02 -2.55 16.64
C ARG A 102 9.12 -3.77 17.55
N SER A 103 9.51 -4.90 16.97
CA SER A 103 9.84 -6.12 17.71
C SER A 103 11.33 -6.44 17.57
N ASP A 104 11.91 -7.02 18.62
CA ASP A 104 13.25 -7.60 18.56
C ASP A 104 13.21 -9.03 17.98
N ARG A 105 14.36 -9.70 17.98
CA ARG A 105 14.49 -11.08 17.46
C ARG A 105 13.79 -12.13 18.32
N GLN A 106 13.34 -11.77 19.52
CA GLN A 106 12.57 -12.62 20.42
C GLN A 106 11.08 -12.30 20.36
N GLY A 107 10.66 -11.33 19.54
CA GLY A 107 9.27 -10.90 19.41
C GLY A 107 8.83 -9.91 20.48
N LYS A 108 9.75 -9.41 21.32
CA LYS A 108 9.44 -8.41 22.35
C LYS A 108 9.27 -7.04 21.70
N LEU A 109 8.15 -6.38 22.02
CA LEU A 109 7.85 -5.06 21.47
C LEU A 109 8.64 -3.97 22.20
N PHE A 110 9.22 -3.05 21.42
CA PHE A 110 9.95 -1.91 21.93
C PHE A 110 9.74 -0.65 21.10
N TRP A 111 9.93 0.52 21.72
CA TRP A 111 9.94 1.83 21.06
C TRP A 111 11.34 2.08 20.46
N PRO A 112 11.50 2.15 19.12
CA PRO A 112 12.81 2.16 18.47
C PRO A 112 13.40 3.57 18.26
N TRP A 113 12.67 4.63 18.58
CA TRP A 113 13.03 6.00 18.18
C TRP A 113 13.95 6.61 19.26
N GLY A 114 15.26 6.66 18.96
CA GLY A 114 16.32 7.00 19.92
C GLY A 114 16.50 8.49 20.23
N ARG A 115 15.49 9.33 20.00
CA ARG A 115 15.48 10.74 20.38
C ARG A 115 14.29 10.99 21.32
N PRO A 116 14.43 11.85 22.34
CA PRO A 116 13.27 12.30 23.12
C PRO A 116 12.17 12.81 22.18
N GLY A 117 10.99 12.22 22.27
CA GLY A 117 9.88 12.52 21.36
C GLY A 117 9.01 11.32 21.04
N GLY A 118 7.74 11.58 20.70
CA GLY A 118 6.75 10.55 20.45
C GLY A 118 5.87 10.22 21.66
N SER A 119 4.72 9.64 21.35
CA SER A 119 3.80 9.13 22.36
C SER A 119 3.06 7.90 21.83
N SER A 120 2.57 7.10 22.77
CA SER A 120 1.73 5.96 22.47
C SER A 120 0.49 5.97 23.35
N TYR A 121 -0.63 5.50 22.81
CA TYR A 121 -1.91 5.46 23.50
C TYR A 121 -2.63 4.13 23.30
N ILE A 122 -3.14 3.58 24.39
CA ILE A 122 -3.97 2.37 24.44
C ILE A 122 -5.38 2.80 24.87
N PRO A 123 -6.42 2.59 24.04
CA PRO A 123 -7.78 3.04 24.34
C PRO A 123 -8.39 2.23 25.51
N PRO A 124 -9.43 2.75 26.19
CA PRO A 124 -10.07 2.10 27.33
C PRO A 124 -10.51 0.66 27.04
N SER A 125 -10.99 0.38 25.82
CA SER A 125 -11.41 -0.97 25.43
C SER A 125 -10.30 -2.02 25.52
N MET A 126 -9.05 -1.65 25.17
CA MET A 126 -7.90 -2.53 25.30
C MET A 126 -7.27 -2.44 26.70
N ALA A 127 -7.32 -1.26 27.33
CA ALA A 127 -6.85 -1.08 28.69
C ALA A 127 -7.63 -1.96 29.69
N ASN A 128 -8.93 -2.15 29.48
CA ASN A 128 -9.76 -3.03 30.29
C ASN A 128 -9.37 -4.51 30.18
N ASP A 129 -8.97 -4.97 28.99
CA ASP A 129 -8.42 -6.33 28.82
C ASP A 129 -7.11 -6.49 29.61
N ILE A 130 -6.29 -5.44 29.68
CA ILE A 130 -5.06 -5.45 30.46
C ILE A 130 -5.37 -5.44 31.97
N ARG A 131 -6.31 -4.62 32.43
CA ARG A 131 -6.73 -4.57 33.85
C ARG A 131 -7.31 -5.89 34.36
N ALA A 132 -7.85 -6.73 33.47
CA ALA A 132 -8.32 -8.06 33.82
C ALA A 132 -7.18 -9.03 34.19
N ILE A 133 -5.92 -8.70 33.87
CA ILE A 133 -4.73 -9.48 34.23
C ILE A 133 -4.25 -9.03 35.62
N PRO A 134 -4.06 -9.96 36.59
CA PRO A 134 -3.55 -9.62 37.90
C PRO A 134 -2.24 -8.82 37.84
N ASN A 135 -2.17 -7.72 38.58
CA ASN A 135 -1.02 -6.81 38.71
C ASN A 135 -0.59 -6.06 37.43
N ALA A 136 -1.16 -6.34 36.25
CA ALA A 136 -0.69 -5.76 34.99
C ALA A 136 -0.85 -4.24 34.89
N GLU A 137 -1.90 -3.65 35.49
CA GLU A 137 -2.05 -2.20 35.55
C GLU A 137 -0.91 -1.56 36.35
N SER A 138 -0.60 -2.08 37.54
CA SER A 138 0.52 -1.59 38.36
C SER A 138 1.85 -1.66 37.60
N GLU A 139 2.13 -2.78 36.92
CA GLU A 139 3.34 -2.95 36.12
C GLU A 139 3.43 -1.97 34.94
N ILE A 140 2.30 -1.68 34.28
CA ILE A 140 2.24 -0.68 33.20
C ILE A 140 2.52 0.73 33.74
N LEU A 141 1.97 1.07 34.91
CA LEU A 141 2.21 2.37 35.55
C LEU A 141 3.68 2.50 36.01
N GLU A 142 4.26 1.44 36.57
CA GLU A 142 5.69 1.37 36.92
C GLU A 142 6.60 1.47 35.67
N ALA A 143 6.12 1.00 34.51
CA ALA A 143 6.81 1.15 33.23
C ALA A 143 6.71 2.57 32.63
N GLY A 144 6.03 3.51 33.30
CA GLY A 144 5.96 4.92 32.92
C GLY A 144 4.72 5.32 32.11
N TRP A 145 3.75 4.42 31.97
CA TRP A 145 2.45 4.78 31.38
C TRP A 145 1.57 5.49 32.43
N THR A 146 0.64 6.31 31.96
CA THR A 146 -0.30 7.07 32.79
C THR A 146 -1.73 6.78 32.38
N VAL A 147 -2.65 6.67 33.35
CA VAL A 147 -4.09 6.62 33.06
C VAL A 147 -4.56 7.98 32.55
N CYS A 148 -5.31 7.98 31.45
CA CYS A 148 -5.87 9.17 30.84
C CYS A 148 -7.36 9.34 31.16
N ASP A 149 -7.77 10.61 31.26
CA ASP A 149 -9.19 10.99 31.25
C ASP A 149 -9.73 11.07 29.80
N VAL A 150 -10.93 11.62 29.63
CA VAL A 150 -11.59 11.85 28.33
C VAL A 150 -10.73 12.72 27.40
N GLY A 151 -10.72 12.38 26.11
CA GLY A 151 -10.02 13.13 25.09
C GLY A 151 -10.34 12.67 23.67
N VAL A 152 -9.40 12.89 22.76
CA VAL A 152 -9.43 12.36 21.39
C VAL A 152 -8.15 11.57 21.11
N TRP A 153 -8.23 10.55 20.26
CA TRP A 153 -7.09 9.71 19.93
C TRP A 153 -7.04 9.38 18.44
N GLN A 154 -5.84 9.02 17.97
CA GLN A 154 -5.59 8.62 16.59
C GLN A 154 -5.39 7.09 16.51
N PRO A 155 -6.41 6.33 16.08
CA PRO A 155 -6.34 4.87 15.97
C PRO A 155 -5.41 4.38 14.85
N GLY A 156 -5.11 5.20 13.83
CA GLY A 156 -4.21 4.84 12.74
C GLY A 156 -4.75 3.76 11.80
N ARG A 157 -6.08 3.65 11.65
CA ARG A 157 -6.70 2.64 10.77
C ARG A 157 -6.19 2.83 9.33
N GLY A 158 -5.71 1.76 8.71
CA GLY A 158 -5.14 1.82 7.36
C GLY A 158 -3.86 2.67 7.25
N CYS A 159 -3.21 3.00 8.36
CA CYS A 159 -1.99 3.80 8.36
C CYS A 159 -0.73 2.97 8.60
N SER A 160 0.42 3.50 8.20
CA SER A 160 1.75 2.98 8.55
C SER A 160 2.71 4.14 8.80
N PRO A 161 3.62 4.04 9.79
CA PRO A 161 4.68 5.04 9.95
C PRO A 161 5.76 4.96 8.87
N TYR A 162 5.74 3.89 8.09
CA TYR A 162 6.73 3.59 7.05
C TYR A 162 6.24 3.94 5.63
N LEU A 163 5.03 4.48 5.48
CA LEU A 163 4.51 4.82 4.16
C LEU A 163 5.24 6.05 3.59
N PRO A 164 5.92 5.93 2.42
CA PRO A 164 6.55 7.06 1.77
C PRO A 164 5.50 7.96 1.11
N VAL A 165 5.55 9.25 1.40
CA VAL A 165 4.61 10.25 0.86
C VAL A 165 5.28 11.50 0.29
N SER A 166 6.58 11.68 0.55
CA SER A 166 7.39 12.75 -0.03
C SER A 166 8.27 12.22 -1.16
N PRO A 167 8.72 13.06 -2.11
CA PRO A 167 9.66 12.64 -3.15
C PRO A 167 10.91 11.93 -2.61
N GLU A 168 11.52 12.46 -1.54
CA GLU A 168 12.72 11.86 -0.94
C GLU A 168 12.43 10.48 -0.34
N ASP A 169 11.31 10.33 0.37
CA ASP A 169 10.88 9.04 0.91
C ASP A 169 10.63 8.02 -0.22
N ILE A 170 9.94 8.44 -1.28
CA ILE A 170 9.60 7.58 -2.42
C ILE A 170 10.87 7.14 -3.15
N VAL A 171 11.84 8.03 -3.37
CA VAL A 171 13.13 7.69 -3.98
C VAL A 171 13.87 6.67 -3.13
N ARG A 172 14.02 6.93 -1.83
CA ARG A 172 14.71 6.04 -0.90
C ARG A 172 14.07 4.65 -0.85
N GLU A 173 12.75 4.59 -0.76
CA GLU A 173 12.01 3.32 -0.73
C GLU A 173 12.14 2.57 -2.06
N SER A 174 12.06 3.28 -3.20
CA SER A 174 12.21 2.67 -4.52
C SER A 174 13.59 2.03 -4.70
N LEU A 175 14.65 2.73 -4.31
CA LEU A 175 16.02 2.21 -4.37
C LEU A 175 16.21 0.99 -3.45
N ALA A 176 15.65 1.04 -2.23
CA ALA A 176 15.67 -0.11 -1.32
C ALA A 176 14.91 -1.31 -1.91
N CYS A 177 13.79 -1.10 -2.59
CA CYS A 177 13.04 -2.16 -3.27
C CYS A 177 13.85 -2.80 -4.40
N PHE A 178 14.52 -2.01 -5.23
CA PHE A 178 15.40 -2.54 -6.28
C PHE A 178 16.56 -3.37 -5.68
N GLN A 179 17.19 -2.86 -4.62
CA GLN A 179 18.25 -3.58 -3.90
C GLN A 179 17.76 -4.89 -3.28
N ALA A 180 16.50 -4.94 -2.81
CA ALA A 180 15.87 -6.15 -2.29
C ALA A 180 15.47 -7.17 -3.39
N GLY A 181 15.59 -6.82 -4.67
CA GLY A 181 15.35 -7.72 -5.80
C GLY A 181 14.06 -7.46 -6.58
N ALA A 182 13.40 -6.32 -6.38
CA ALA A 182 12.32 -5.90 -7.28
C ALA A 182 12.87 -5.58 -8.67
N ALA A 183 12.18 -6.01 -9.72
CA ALA A 183 12.51 -5.64 -11.10
C ALA A 183 11.79 -4.34 -11.51
N ILE A 184 10.57 -4.15 -11.01
CA ILE A 184 9.67 -3.02 -11.30
C ILE A 184 9.33 -2.28 -10.01
N VAL A 185 9.27 -0.95 -10.05
CA VAL A 185 8.63 -0.14 -9.01
C VAL A 185 7.41 0.58 -9.59
N HIS A 186 6.24 0.31 -9.00
CA HIS A 186 4.94 0.93 -9.31
C HIS A 186 4.71 2.16 -8.42
N LEU A 187 4.62 3.34 -9.04
CA LEU A 187 4.65 4.62 -8.36
C LEU A 187 3.30 5.33 -8.37
N HIS A 188 2.99 5.91 -7.22
CA HIS A 188 1.96 6.91 -7.00
C HIS A 188 2.60 8.15 -6.36
N THR A 189 1.91 9.29 -6.42
CA THR A 189 2.23 10.50 -5.66
C THR A 189 1.04 10.89 -4.79
N ARG A 190 1.28 11.66 -3.72
CA ARG A 190 0.25 12.12 -2.78
C ARG A 190 0.16 13.63 -2.76
N ASP A 191 -1.04 14.16 -2.67
CA ASP A 191 -1.25 15.57 -2.37
C ASP A 191 -0.98 15.81 -0.88
N MET A 192 -0.02 16.69 -0.62
CA MET A 192 0.41 17.09 0.72
C MET A 192 0.15 18.59 0.96
N GLN A 193 -0.51 19.30 0.04
CA GLN A 193 -0.78 20.74 0.16
C GLN A 193 -1.82 21.06 1.24
N ASP A 194 -2.64 20.08 1.61
CA ASP A 194 -3.66 20.18 2.65
C ASP A 194 -3.13 19.92 4.07
N GLU A 195 -1.81 19.81 4.25
CA GLU A 195 -1.22 19.52 5.56
C GLU A 195 -1.44 20.67 6.56
N ILE A 196 -1.97 20.30 7.72
CA ILE A 196 -2.19 21.20 8.85
C ILE A 196 -1.43 20.66 10.06
N ILE A 197 -0.58 21.49 10.64
CA ILE A 197 0.17 21.17 11.86
C ILE A 197 -0.45 21.95 13.02
N LEU A 198 -1.17 21.25 13.88
CA LEU A 198 -1.65 21.79 15.15
C LEU A 198 -0.49 21.76 16.16
N ARG A 199 -0.29 22.87 16.86
CA ARG A 199 0.78 23.02 17.84
C ARG A 199 0.23 23.28 19.23
N SER A 200 0.93 22.71 20.21
CA SER A 200 0.76 23.04 21.62
C SER A 200 1.33 24.44 21.93
N PRO A 201 0.98 25.06 23.07
CA PRO A 201 1.53 26.37 23.45
C PRO A 201 3.06 26.44 23.54
N ASP A 202 3.72 25.31 23.81
CA ASP A 202 5.18 25.18 23.83
C ASP A 202 5.82 25.06 22.43
N GLY A 203 5.01 25.11 21.37
CA GLY A 203 5.43 24.98 19.97
C GLY A 203 5.61 23.55 19.48
N SER A 204 5.46 22.54 20.34
CA SER A 204 5.54 21.13 19.95
C SER A 204 4.36 20.74 19.04
N VAL A 205 4.57 19.74 18.18
CA VAL A 205 3.51 19.23 17.30
C VAL A 205 2.49 18.46 18.16
N ALA A 206 1.24 18.92 18.16
CA ALA A 206 0.13 18.25 18.82
C ALA A 206 -0.54 17.25 17.88
N ALA A 207 -0.75 17.62 16.63
CA ALA A 207 -1.27 16.74 15.59
C ALA A 207 -0.86 17.23 14.21
N ARG A 208 -0.66 16.29 13.28
CA ARG A 208 -0.51 16.56 11.85
C ARG A 208 -1.68 15.93 11.11
N LEU A 209 -2.39 16.77 10.37
CA LEU A 209 -3.63 16.43 9.70
C LEU A 209 -3.41 16.61 8.20
N SER A 210 -3.77 15.61 7.40
CA SER A 210 -3.71 15.67 5.93
C SER A 210 -4.53 14.49 5.38
N GLN A 211 -5.25 14.73 4.29
CA GLN A 211 -5.92 13.67 3.56
C GLN A 211 -4.94 12.77 2.81
N GLN A 212 -3.74 13.26 2.48
CA GLN A 212 -2.71 12.54 1.74
C GLN A 212 -3.30 11.89 0.47
N ALA A 213 -4.14 12.65 -0.23
CA ALA A 213 -4.98 12.14 -1.30
C ALA A 213 -4.11 11.63 -2.45
N ASN A 214 -4.50 10.53 -3.08
CA ASN A 214 -3.87 10.08 -4.31
C ASN A 214 -4.01 11.15 -5.39
N CYS A 215 -2.90 11.52 -6.02
CA CYS A 215 -2.90 12.45 -7.12
C CYS A 215 -1.73 12.15 -8.07
N ILE A 216 -1.80 12.72 -9.27
CA ILE A 216 -0.66 12.75 -10.20
C ILE A 216 -0.01 14.13 -10.05
N ASP A 217 1.08 14.19 -9.30
CA ASP A 217 1.82 15.41 -9.01
C ASP A 217 3.10 15.44 -9.87
N VAL A 218 3.06 16.23 -10.94
CA VAL A 218 4.17 16.35 -11.90
C VAL A 218 5.44 16.91 -11.23
N PRO A 219 5.39 17.98 -10.43
CA PRO A 219 6.55 18.44 -9.64
C PRO A 219 7.19 17.36 -8.76
N GLN A 220 6.40 16.46 -8.16
CA GLN A 220 6.96 15.33 -7.41
C GLN A 220 7.63 14.33 -8.34
N TYR A 221 7.00 13.94 -9.46
CA TYR A 221 7.61 13.05 -10.43
C TYR A 221 8.90 13.62 -11.07
N ASP A 222 8.97 14.94 -11.28
CA ASP A 222 10.16 15.67 -11.76
C ASP A 222 11.34 15.57 -10.78
N GLN A 223 11.09 15.26 -9.50
CA GLN A 223 12.13 14.94 -8.52
C GLN A 223 12.40 13.43 -8.46
N ILE A 224 11.35 12.61 -8.41
CA ILE A 224 11.43 11.16 -8.17
C ILE A 224 12.11 10.44 -9.33
N ILE A 225 11.59 10.58 -10.56
CA ILE A 225 12.05 9.79 -11.71
C ILE A 225 13.53 10.08 -12.01
N PRO A 226 13.98 11.35 -12.02
CA PRO A 226 15.39 11.63 -12.21
C PRO A 226 16.28 11.10 -11.10
N ALA A 227 15.86 11.23 -9.83
CA ALA A 227 16.65 10.76 -8.71
C ALA A 227 16.81 9.24 -8.70
N VAL A 228 15.73 8.48 -8.91
CA VAL A 228 15.80 7.01 -9.00
C VAL A 228 16.67 6.60 -10.19
N SER A 229 16.45 7.20 -11.36
CA SER A 229 17.17 6.82 -12.59
C SER A 229 18.67 7.13 -12.56
N ARG A 230 19.12 8.13 -11.79
CA ARG A 230 20.57 8.38 -11.58
C ARG A 230 21.23 7.29 -10.74
N HIS A 231 20.52 6.75 -9.76
CA HIS A 231 21.07 5.77 -8.80
C HIS A 231 20.86 4.33 -9.24
N PHE A 232 19.81 4.05 -10.02
CA PHE A 232 19.44 2.72 -10.50
C PHE A 232 18.88 2.79 -11.94
N PRO A 233 19.73 3.08 -12.94
CA PRO A 233 19.30 3.36 -14.32
C PRO A 233 18.57 2.19 -15.01
N GLU A 234 18.91 0.95 -14.65
CA GLU A 234 18.30 -0.26 -15.16
C GLU A 234 16.89 -0.52 -14.60
N GLY A 235 16.50 0.14 -13.50
CA GLY A 235 15.21 -0.06 -12.86
C GLY A 235 14.05 0.17 -13.82
N VAL A 236 13.02 -0.68 -13.75
CA VAL A 236 11.79 -0.50 -14.54
C VAL A 236 10.81 0.33 -13.71
N LEU A 237 10.42 1.49 -14.24
CA LEU A 237 9.50 2.41 -13.58
C LEU A 237 8.11 2.25 -14.19
N ASN A 238 7.14 1.92 -13.34
CA ASN A 238 5.72 1.83 -13.68
C ASN A 238 4.96 2.97 -13.03
N ILE A 239 4.34 3.84 -13.82
CA ILE A 239 3.68 5.05 -13.33
C ILE A 239 2.17 4.86 -13.31
N SER A 240 1.56 5.05 -12.14
CA SER A 240 0.12 5.02 -12.00
C SER A 240 -0.54 6.19 -12.73
N THR A 241 -1.55 5.86 -13.53
CA THR A 241 -2.45 6.81 -14.19
C THR A 241 -3.80 6.89 -13.47
N SER A 242 -3.90 6.29 -12.28
CA SER A 242 -5.13 6.24 -11.49
C SER A 242 -5.49 7.61 -10.90
N VAL A 243 -6.76 7.96 -10.98
CA VAL A 243 -7.35 9.13 -10.30
C VAL A 243 -8.30 8.71 -9.19
N ARG A 244 -8.13 7.51 -8.63
CA ARG A 244 -8.88 7.09 -7.44
C ARG A 244 -8.74 8.17 -6.36
N GLY A 245 -9.88 8.63 -5.83
CA GLY A 245 -9.93 9.75 -4.89
C GLY A 245 -10.34 11.09 -5.51
N SER A 246 -10.22 11.25 -6.83
CA SER A 246 -10.67 12.42 -7.58
C SER A 246 -11.69 12.03 -8.65
N ARG A 247 -12.99 12.23 -8.36
CA ARG A 247 -14.07 11.89 -9.31
C ARG A 247 -14.14 12.82 -10.51
N SER A 248 -13.54 14.01 -10.46
CA SER A 248 -13.57 14.98 -11.57
C SER A 248 -12.50 14.74 -12.62
N ASP A 249 -11.45 13.98 -12.30
CA ASP A 249 -10.25 13.88 -13.14
C ASP A 249 -10.27 12.67 -14.10
N PHE A 250 -11.37 11.92 -14.20
CA PHE A 250 -11.40 10.64 -14.94
C PHE A 250 -10.98 10.76 -16.42
N ASP A 251 -11.42 11.82 -17.11
CA ASP A 251 -11.03 12.11 -18.51
C ASP A 251 -9.93 13.20 -18.60
N SER A 252 -9.33 13.58 -17.48
CA SER A 252 -8.34 14.67 -17.44
C SER A 252 -7.04 14.31 -18.16
N PRO A 253 -6.49 15.19 -19.02
CA PRO A 253 -5.14 15.02 -19.57
C PRO A 253 -4.03 14.91 -18.51
N LYS A 254 -4.31 15.36 -17.28
CA LYS A 254 -3.40 15.19 -16.13
C LYS A 254 -2.98 13.73 -15.93
N ARG A 255 -3.83 12.76 -16.29
CA ARG A 255 -3.57 11.31 -16.18
C ARG A 255 -2.36 10.81 -16.97
N ARG A 256 -1.91 11.58 -17.96
CA ARG A 256 -0.73 11.30 -18.79
C ARG A 256 0.36 12.38 -18.69
N SER A 257 0.20 13.36 -17.81
CA SER A 257 1.12 14.51 -17.70
C SER A 257 2.51 14.15 -17.16
N ALA A 258 2.61 13.11 -16.33
CA ALA A 258 3.87 12.55 -15.85
C ALA A 258 4.51 11.54 -16.84
N LEU A 259 3.82 11.21 -17.93
CA LEU A 259 4.31 10.24 -18.92
C LEU A 259 5.13 10.95 -20.01
N LYS A 260 6.18 11.65 -19.61
CA LYS A 260 7.00 12.50 -20.48
C LYS A 260 8.46 12.07 -20.49
N ARG A 261 9.28 12.74 -21.32
CA ARG A 261 10.74 12.68 -21.20
C ARG A 261 11.19 13.51 -20.00
N TYR A 262 12.10 12.96 -19.23
CA TYR A 262 12.77 13.58 -18.10
C TYR A 262 14.23 13.88 -18.47
N ASP A 263 14.77 14.99 -17.95
CA ASP A 263 16.07 15.52 -18.37
C ASP A 263 17.26 14.59 -18.11
N VAL A 264 17.12 13.61 -17.19
CA VAL A 264 18.17 12.62 -16.97
C VAL A 264 18.19 11.61 -18.11
N ALA A 265 19.26 11.60 -18.90
CA ALA A 265 19.48 10.61 -19.98
C ALA A 265 18.30 10.44 -20.94
N GLN A 266 17.47 11.50 -21.13
CA GLN A 266 16.22 11.44 -21.90
C GLN A 266 15.26 10.35 -21.43
N ARG A 267 15.24 10.05 -20.13
CA ARG A 267 14.48 8.95 -19.55
C ARG A 267 12.98 9.16 -19.75
N VAL A 268 12.30 8.10 -20.16
CA VAL A 268 10.84 7.99 -20.15
C VAL A 268 10.47 6.88 -19.15
N PRO A 269 9.33 6.97 -18.45
CA PRO A 269 8.76 5.80 -17.77
C PRO A 269 8.67 4.58 -18.70
N ASP A 270 9.01 3.40 -18.19
CA ASP A 270 9.00 2.18 -19.01
C ASP A 270 7.57 1.63 -19.16
N ILE A 271 6.80 1.72 -18.09
CA ILE A 271 5.44 1.19 -17.96
C ILE A 271 4.51 2.26 -17.41
N ALA A 272 3.23 2.21 -17.80
CA ALA A 272 2.17 2.95 -17.12
C ALA A 272 0.91 2.11 -17.00
N THR A 273 0.15 2.29 -15.92
CA THR A 273 -1.08 1.53 -15.70
C THR A 273 -2.16 1.91 -16.71
N PHE A 274 -2.95 0.92 -17.13
CA PHE A 274 -4.03 1.09 -18.11
C PHE A 274 -5.23 0.20 -17.74
N SER A 275 -6.39 0.78 -17.49
CA SER A 275 -7.62 0.03 -17.16
C SER A 275 -8.67 0.21 -18.27
N PRO A 276 -8.84 -0.75 -19.20
CA PRO A 276 -9.80 -0.64 -20.31
C PRO A 276 -11.25 -0.85 -19.86
N GLY A 277 -11.70 -0.11 -18.86
CA GLY A 277 -13.04 -0.22 -18.26
C GLY A 277 -13.18 0.63 -17.00
N SER A 278 -14.40 0.73 -16.49
CA SER A 278 -14.67 1.41 -15.22
C SER A 278 -14.07 0.62 -14.06
N VAL A 279 -13.60 1.34 -13.04
CA VAL A 279 -13.12 0.75 -11.78
C VAL A 279 -14.01 1.26 -10.66
N ARG A 280 -14.69 0.36 -9.96
CA ARG A 280 -15.68 0.71 -8.92
C ARG A 280 -15.52 -0.22 -7.74
N PHE A 281 -14.93 0.30 -6.68
CA PHE A 281 -14.66 -0.47 -5.48
C PHE A 281 -15.94 -0.62 -4.66
N LYS A 282 -16.24 -1.84 -4.19
CA LYS A 282 -17.37 -2.08 -3.25
C LYS A 282 -17.24 -1.26 -1.97
N ALA A 283 -16.00 -1.01 -1.53
CA ALA A 283 -15.67 -0.16 -0.38
C ALA A 283 -15.88 1.35 -0.63
N GLY A 284 -16.29 1.74 -1.84
CA GLY A 284 -16.49 3.12 -2.24
C GLY A 284 -15.31 3.72 -3.01
N GLY A 285 -15.64 4.72 -3.84
CA GLY A 285 -14.71 5.33 -4.78
C GLY A 285 -14.57 4.52 -6.07
N GLY A 286 -13.65 4.95 -6.92
CA GLY A 286 -13.51 4.43 -8.28
C GLY A 286 -13.18 5.56 -9.25
N TYR A 287 -13.08 5.20 -10.53
CA TYR A 287 -12.87 6.13 -11.64
C TYR A 287 -13.31 5.47 -12.95
N GLU A 288 -13.72 6.30 -13.89
CA GLU A 288 -14.13 5.87 -15.22
C GLU A 288 -12.94 5.91 -16.19
N ASN A 289 -12.98 5.07 -17.23
CA ASN A 289 -12.01 5.09 -18.33
C ASN A 289 -12.77 4.99 -19.64
N ASN A 290 -13.19 6.14 -20.16
CA ASN A 290 -14.03 6.21 -21.34
C ASN A 290 -13.27 5.84 -22.62
N PRO A 291 -13.93 5.34 -23.67
CA PRO A 291 -13.26 4.95 -24.91
C PRO A 291 -12.39 6.06 -25.55
N GLY A 292 -12.84 7.32 -25.51
CA GLY A 292 -12.07 8.46 -26.01
C GLY A 292 -10.78 8.67 -25.22
N PHE A 293 -10.86 8.69 -23.89
CA PHE A 293 -9.69 8.77 -23.02
C PHE A 293 -8.71 7.60 -23.25
N LEU A 294 -9.22 6.37 -23.40
CA LEU A 294 -8.37 5.20 -23.64
C LEU A 294 -7.61 5.30 -24.97
N ALA A 295 -8.24 5.86 -26.01
CA ALA A 295 -7.60 6.09 -27.30
C ALA A 295 -6.49 7.15 -27.20
N ASP A 296 -6.76 8.28 -26.54
CA ASP A 296 -5.76 9.32 -26.29
C ASP A 296 -4.59 8.80 -25.44
N GLN A 297 -4.91 8.01 -24.41
CA GLN A 297 -3.91 7.42 -23.53
C GLN A 297 -3.02 6.45 -24.30
N ALA A 298 -3.58 5.56 -25.12
CA ALA A 298 -2.80 4.65 -25.96
C ALA A 298 -2.00 5.37 -27.06
N ALA A 299 -2.52 6.45 -27.63
CA ALA A 299 -1.76 7.28 -28.56
C ALA A 299 -0.52 7.89 -27.89
N HIS A 300 -0.69 8.45 -26.69
CA HIS A 300 0.40 9.01 -25.88
C HIS A 300 1.42 7.95 -25.49
N LEU A 301 0.99 6.77 -25.03
CA LEU A 301 1.89 5.68 -24.67
C LEU A 301 2.77 5.24 -25.86
N ARG A 302 2.19 5.15 -27.06
CA ARG A 302 2.94 4.84 -28.29
C ARG A 302 3.95 5.92 -28.66
N GLU A 303 3.57 7.19 -28.57
CA GLU A 303 4.44 8.32 -28.88
C GLU A 303 5.72 8.31 -28.02
N PHE A 304 5.58 7.98 -26.73
CA PHE A 304 6.68 7.95 -25.79
C PHE A 304 7.36 6.58 -25.65
N GLY A 305 6.83 5.54 -26.30
CA GLY A 305 7.37 4.17 -26.20
C GLY A 305 7.13 3.50 -24.85
N ILE A 306 6.03 3.84 -24.17
CA ILE A 306 5.68 3.34 -22.83
C ILE A 306 4.76 2.12 -22.98
N ARG A 307 5.10 1.01 -22.31
CA ARG A 307 4.27 -0.21 -22.34
C ARG A 307 3.09 -0.07 -21.36
N PRO A 308 1.82 -0.25 -21.78
CA PRO A 308 0.72 -0.34 -20.83
C PRO A 308 0.79 -1.64 -20.01
N GLU A 309 0.61 -1.50 -18.69
CA GLU A 309 0.23 -2.63 -17.82
C GLU A 309 -1.27 -2.60 -17.58
N VAL A 310 -1.97 -3.66 -18.00
CA VAL A 310 -3.42 -3.78 -17.87
C VAL A 310 -3.77 -4.12 -16.43
N GLU A 311 -4.31 -3.15 -15.69
CA GLU A 311 -4.79 -3.34 -14.32
C GLU A 311 -6.18 -4.00 -14.34
N VAL A 312 -6.21 -5.32 -14.21
CA VAL A 312 -7.43 -6.13 -14.27
C VAL A 312 -8.13 -6.10 -12.91
N PHE A 313 -8.90 -5.04 -12.65
CA PHE A 313 -9.71 -4.94 -11.44
C PHE A 313 -10.91 -5.89 -11.43
N ASN A 314 -11.57 -6.06 -12.57
CA ASN A 314 -12.88 -6.70 -12.67
C ASN A 314 -13.04 -7.52 -13.97
N GLN A 315 -14.14 -8.29 -14.06
CA GLN A 315 -14.44 -9.07 -15.26
C GLN A 315 -14.67 -8.16 -16.48
N THR A 316 -15.28 -6.99 -16.29
CA THR A 316 -15.47 -6.01 -17.38
C THR A 316 -14.14 -5.62 -18.05
N ILE A 317 -13.10 -5.33 -17.28
CA ILE A 317 -11.76 -5.01 -17.79
C ILE A 317 -11.15 -6.24 -18.49
N LEU A 318 -11.28 -7.43 -17.92
CA LEU A 318 -10.79 -8.67 -18.53
C LEU A 318 -11.43 -8.90 -19.91
N GLU A 319 -12.75 -8.77 -20.01
CA GLU A 319 -13.51 -8.90 -21.25
C GLU A 319 -13.07 -7.88 -22.30
N ARG A 320 -12.94 -6.62 -21.90
CA ARG A 320 -12.53 -5.55 -22.83
C ARG A 320 -11.08 -5.69 -23.27
N ALA A 321 -10.16 -5.99 -22.36
CA ALA A 321 -8.75 -6.16 -22.67
C ALA A 321 -8.51 -7.33 -23.65
N THR A 322 -9.23 -8.44 -23.47
CA THR A 322 -9.10 -9.63 -24.32
C THR A 322 -9.97 -9.58 -25.58
N GLY A 323 -10.98 -8.70 -25.61
CA GLY A 323 -11.87 -8.45 -26.72
C GLY A 323 -11.61 -7.11 -27.42
N SER A 324 -12.47 -6.12 -27.17
CA SER A 324 -12.56 -4.87 -27.93
C SER A 324 -11.30 -3.99 -27.86
N CYS A 325 -10.56 -4.01 -26.76
CA CYS A 325 -9.32 -3.25 -26.58
C CYS A 325 -8.06 -4.04 -26.97
N ALA A 326 -8.17 -5.32 -27.33
CA ALA A 326 -7.01 -6.16 -27.64
C ALA A 326 -6.15 -5.59 -28.79
N GLY A 327 -6.80 -5.07 -29.84
CA GLY A 327 -6.10 -4.43 -30.96
C GLY A 327 -5.34 -3.17 -30.52
N LEU A 328 -5.99 -2.33 -29.71
CA LEU A 328 -5.39 -1.11 -29.18
C LEU A 328 -4.15 -1.41 -28.31
N LEU A 329 -4.25 -2.40 -27.42
CA LEU A 329 -3.13 -2.79 -26.56
C LEU A 329 -1.92 -3.27 -27.37
N LYS A 330 -2.14 -4.11 -28.40
CA LYS A 330 -1.08 -4.56 -29.31
C LYS A 330 -0.35 -3.41 -30.01
N THR A 331 -1.03 -2.29 -30.30
CA THR A 331 -0.37 -1.13 -30.89
C THR A 331 0.67 -0.47 -29.97
N CYS A 332 0.62 -0.75 -28.66
CA CYS A 332 1.57 -0.23 -27.67
C CYS A 332 2.75 -1.19 -27.40
N GLY A 333 2.87 -2.28 -28.17
CA GLY A 333 3.95 -3.25 -28.09
C GLY A 333 3.57 -4.56 -27.39
N GLU A 334 4.37 -5.57 -27.66
CA GLU A 334 4.25 -6.92 -27.12
C GLU A 334 5.55 -7.32 -26.39
N PRO A 335 5.50 -8.16 -25.34
CA PRO A 335 4.31 -8.79 -24.78
C PRO A 335 3.41 -7.81 -24.00
N ILE A 336 2.11 -8.09 -23.97
CA ILE A 336 1.17 -7.31 -23.16
C ILE A 336 1.33 -7.67 -21.69
N LEU A 337 1.39 -6.65 -20.83
CA LEU A 337 1.50 -6.80 -19.39
C LEU A 337 0.12 -6.79 -18.75
N PHE A 338 -0.14 -7.70 -17.83
CA PHE A 338 -1.37 -7.76 -17.04
C PHE A 338 -1.06 -7.83 -15.55
N MET A 339 -1.75 -6.99 -14.77
CA MET A 339 -1.77 -7.07 -13.31
C MET A 339 -3.15 -7.57 -12.87
N LEU A 340 -3.21 -8.78 -12.31
CA LEU A 340 -4.43 -9.29 -11.69
C LEU A 340 -4.61 -8.63 -10.32
N VAL A 341 -5.57 -7.72 -10.21
CA VAL A 341 -5.93 -7.05 -8.94
C VAL A 341 -6.87 -7.97 -8.14
N ALA A 342 -6.34 -9.13 -7.75
CA ALA A 342 -7.12 -10.20 -7.14
C ALA A 342 -7.47 -9.91 -5.68
N GLY A 343 -8.65 -10.36 -5.24
CA GLY A 343 -9.09 -10.24 -3.84
C GLY A 343 -9.56 -8.83 -3.43
N VAL A 344 -9.74 -7.91 -4.38
CA VAL A 344 -10.34 -6.59 -4.15
C VAL A 344 -11.76 -6.58 -4.72
N ASP A 345 -12.77 -6.41 -3.87
CA ASP A 345 -14.17 -6.42 -4.29
C ASP A 345 -14.51 -5.25 -5.23
N GLN A 346 -15.05 -5.58 -6.40
CA GLN A 346 -15.52 -4.65 -7.43
C GLN A 346 -17.03 -4.78 -7.62
N VAL A 347 -17.66 -3.69 -8.05
CA VAL A 347 -19.08 -3.66 -8.38
C VAL A 347 -19.30 -3.24 -9.83
N GLY A 348 -20.08 -4.02 -10.54
CA GLY A 348 -20.63 -3.67 -11.85
C GLY A 348 -22.02 -3.06 -11.70
N GLU A 349 -22.50 -2.43 -12.76
CA GLU A 349 -23.85 -1.87 -12.84
C GLU A 349 -24.55 -2.39 -14.10
N HIS A 350 -25.78 -2.89 -13.93
CA HIS A 350 -26.65 -3.28 -15.02
C HIS A 350 -27.30 -2.05 -15.67
N ALA A 351 -27.89 -2.23 -16.85
CA ALA A 351 -28.54 -1.13 -17.58
C ALA A 351 -29.75 -0.52 -16.82
N ASP A 352 -30.35 -1.25 -15.88
CA ASP A 352 -31.44 -0.80 -15.02
C ASP A 352 -30.96 -0.14 -13.71
N GLY A 353 -29.65 0.02 -13.53
CA GLY A 353 -29.01 0.57 -12.32
C GLY A 353 -28.78 -0.45 -11.20
N GLY A 354 -29.14 -1.72 -11.40
CA GLY A 354 -28.87 -2.79 -10.44
C GLY A 354 -27.37 -3.08 -10.32
N LEU A 355 -26.85 -3.17 -9.09
CA LEU A 355 -25.44 -3.50 -8.85
C LEU A 355 -25.22 -5.01 -8.81
N TYR A 356 -24.09 -5.48 -9.33
CA TYR A 356 -23.65 -6.88 -9.25
C TYR A 356 -22.17 -6.99 -8.87
N ASP A 357 -21.76 -8.17 -8.43
CA ASP A 357 -20.35 -8.47 -8.13
C ASP A 357 -19.57 -8.67 -9.44
N ASP A 358 -18.68 -7.75 -9.76
CA ASP A 358 -17.83 -7.79 -10.97
C ASP A 358 -16.38 -8.17 -10.64
N SER A 359 -16.13 -8.66 -9.42
CA SER A 359 -14.78 -8.98 -8.94
C SER A 359 -14.13 -10.10 -9.77
N LEU A 360 -12.79 -10.06 -9.89
CA LEU A 360 -12.02 -11.16 -10.48
C LEU A 360 -12.24 -12.49 -9.75
N ILE A 361 -12.31 -12.43 -8.43
CA ILE A 361 -12.70 -13.54 -7.55
C ILE A 361 -14.00 -13.09 -6.87
N PRO A 362 -15.10 -13.86 -6.99
CA PRO A 362 -16.36 -13.53 -6.32
C PRO A 362 -16.16 -13.25 -4.82
N SER A 363 -16.80 -12.19 -4.32
CA SER A 363 -16.64 -11.71 -2.93
C SER A 363 -16.82 -12.83 -1.90
N PRO A 364 -17.84 -13.72 -1.99
CA PRO A 364 -18.02 -14.80 -1.03
C PRO A 364 -16.85 -15.80 -0.99
N ILE A 365 -16.21 -16.07 -2.14
CA ILE A 365 -15.05 -16.97 -2.23
C ILE A 365 -13.85 -16.32 -1.54
N LYS A 366 -13.61 -15.03 -1.81
CA LYS A 366 -12.55 -14.25 -1.15
C LYS A 366 -12.79 -14.15 0.36
N ASP A 367 -14.02 -13.89 0.80
CA ASP A 367 -14.36 -13.82 2.23
C ASP A 367 -14.11 -15.15 2.94
N GLU A 368 -14.41 -16.28 2.28
CA GLU A 368 -14.12 -17.62 2.79
C GLU A 368 -12.61 -17.89 2.89
N ALA A 369 -11.83 -17.52 1.88
CA ALA A 369 -10.37 -17.63 1.92
C ALA A 369 -9.77 -16.82 3.10
N ILE A 370 -10.27 -15.61 3.34
CA ILE A 370 -9.87 -14.78 4.50
C ILE A 370 -10.29 -15.45 5.82
N ARG A 371 -11.48 -16.05 5.88
CA ARG A 371 -11.96 -16.77 7.07
C ARG A 371 -11.05 -17.95 7.41
N LEU A 372 -10.67 -18.75 6.41
CA LEU A 372 -9.75 -19.87 6.57
C LEU A 372 -8.37 -19.42 7.07
N LEU A 373 -7.80 -18.34 6.51
CA LEU A 373 -6.51 -17.81 6.98
C LEU A 373 -6.51 -17.41 8.45
N LYS A 374 -7.65 -16.97 9.00
CA LYS A 374 -7.74 -16.58 10.42
C LYS A 374 -7.60 -17.77 11.37
N THR A 375 -7.82 -19.01 10.94
CA THR A 375 -7.65 -20.19 11.80
C THR A 375 -6.18 -20.54 12.03
N CYS A 376 -5.27 -20.00 11.20
CA CYS A 376 -3.81 -20.22 11.27
C CYS A 376 -3.38 -21.69 11.12
N GLY A 377 -4.20 -22.54 10.51
CA GLY A 377 -3.86 -23.94 10.22
C GLY A 377 -3.29 -24.11 8.80
N VAL A 378 -2.36 -25.07 8.64
CA VAL A 378 -1.71 -25.35 7.34
C VAL A 378 -2.72 -25.82 6.30
N SER A 379 -3.61 -26.74 6.70
CA SER A 379 -4.68 -27.26 5.82
C SER A 379 -5.63 -26.15 5.36
N GLU A 380 -5.99 -25.24 6.27
CA GLU A 380 -6.85 -24.11 5.97
C GLU A 380 -6.17 -23.08 5.06
N ALA A 381 -4.86 -22.86 5.21
CA ALA A 381 -4.08 -22.05 4.28
C ALA A 381 -4.03 -22.67 2.88
N GLU A 382 -3.86 -23.98 2.76
CA GLU A 382 -3.91 -24.71 1.48
C GLU A 382 -5.29 -24.61 0.83
N GLN A 383 -6.36 -24.80 1.60
CA GLN A 383 -7.74 -24.63 1.12
C GLN A 383 -8.01 -23.20 0.67
N ALA A 384 -7.55 -22.20 1.43
CA ALA A 384 -7.67 -20.80 1.06
C ALA A 384 -6.93 -20.49 -0.25
N ALA A 385 -5.70 -21.02 -0.44
CA ALA A 385 -4.97 -20.88 -1.70
C ALA A 385 -5.74 -21.52 -2.86
N GLN A 386 -6.29 -22.72 -2.66
CA GLN A 386 -7.03 -23.43 -3.69
C GLN A 386 -8.26 -22.66 -4.17
N LEU A 387 -9.01 -22.03 -3.25
CA LEU A 387 -10.15 -21.16 -3.60
C LEU A 387 -9.73 -20.00 -4.51
N LEU A 388 -8.60 -19.35 -4.22
CA LEU A 388 -8.08 -18.26 -5.04
C LEU A 388 -7.59 -18.75 -6.41
N ILE A 389 -6.91 -19.91 -6.44
CA ILE A 389 -6.43 -20.54 -7.67
C ILE A 389 -7.60 -20.86 -8.59
N ASP A 390 -8.64 -21.52 -8.08
CA ASP A 390 -9.81 -21.90 -8.87
C ASP A 390 -10.59 -20.68 -9.36
N GLY A 391 -10.71 -19.64 -8.52
CA GLY A 391 -11.35 -18.39 -8.90
C GLY A 391 -10.61 -17.63 -10.01
N LEU A 392 -9.28 -17.69 -10.05
CA LEU A 392 -8.46 -16.94 -11.01
C LEU A 392 -8.10 -17.71 -12.28
N LYS A 393 -8.15 -19.04 -12.25
CA LYS A 393 -7.80 -19.89 -13.39
C LYS A 393 -8.52 -19.51 -14.70
N PRO A 394 -9.84 -19.18 -14.71
CA PRO A 394 -10.52 -18.74 -15.93
C PRO A 394 -9.92 -17.46 -16.52
N ALA A 395 -9.58 -16.47 -15.69
CA ALA A 395 -9.00 -15.20 -16.14
C ALA A 395 -7.62 -15.41 -16.77
N VAL A 396 -6.75 -16.19 -16.10
CA VAL A 396 -5.42 -16.53 -16.61
C VAL A 396 -5.51 -17.28 -17.94
N HIS A 397 -6.41 -18.27 -18.03
CA HIS A 397 -6.64 -19.02 -19.26
C HIS A 397 -7.11 -18.10 -20.40
N LYS A 398 -8.05 -17.20 -20.12
CA LYS A 398 -8.59 -16.27 -21.11
C LYS A 398 -7.52 -15.32 -21.66
N ILE A 399 -6.68 -14.76 -20.79
CA ILE A 399 -5.56 -13.89 -21.20
C ILE A 399 -4.60 -14.67 -22.11
N ARG A 400 -4.15 -15.86 -21.68
CA ARG A 400 -3.18 -16.67 -22.45
C ARG A 400 -3.73 -17.20 -23.76
N SER A 401 -5.02 -17.51 -23.82
CA SER A 401 -5.69 -17.91 -25.06
C SER A 401 -5.76 -16.77 -26.08
N ARG A 402 -5.79 -15.51 -25.61
CA ARG A 402 -5.83 -14.33 -26.48
C ARG A 402 -4.43 -13.81 -26.84
N PHE A 403 -3.51 -13.86 -25.90
CA PHE A 403 -2.15 -13.33 -25.95
C PHE A 403 -1.20 -14.40 -25.42
N SER A 404 -0.64 -15.21 -26.32
CA SER A 404 0.18 -16.38 -25.95
C SER A 404 1.49 -16.00 -25.25
N ASP A 405 1.97 -14.79 -25.47
CA ASP A 405 3.21 -14.22 -24.93
C ASP A 405 2.96 -13.22 -23.79
N ALA A 406 1.70 -12.98 -23.39
CA ALA A 406 1.40 -12.03 -22.32
C ALA A 406 2.09 -12.40 -21.01
N MET A 407 2.61 -11.38 -20.32
CA MET A 407 3.15 -11.52 -18.97
C MET A 407 2.05 -11.18 -17.96
N ILE A 408 1.79 -12.10 -17.05
CA ILE A 408 0.72 -11.97 -16.07
C ILE A 408 1.32 -11.92 -14.67
N SER A 409 1.07 -10.83 -13.95
CA SER A 409 1.38 -10.63 -12.55
C SER A 409 0.13 -10.69 -11.69
N ILE A 410 0.32 -10.86 -10.38
CA ILE A 410 -0.77 -10.82 -9.39
C ILE A 410 -0.38 -9.95 -8.20
N LEU A 411 -1.35 -9.23 -7.65
CA LEU A 411 -1.32 -8.70 -6.29
C LEU A 411 -2.43 -9.35 -5.45
N LEU A 412 -2.26 -9.38 -4.13
CA LEU A 412 -3.28 -9.79 -3.17
C LEU A 412 -3.29 -8.84 -1.96
N PRO A 413 -4.47 -8.34 -1.52
CA PRO A 413 -4.53 -7.35 -0.47
C PRO A 413 -4.42 -7.96 0.94
N GLY A 414 -3.76 -7.22 1.83
CA GLY A 414 -3.69 -7.50 3.27
C GLY A 414 -3.34 -8.95 3.59
N PRO A 415 -4.17 -9.68 4.35
CA PRO A 415 -3.85 -11.04 4.81
C PRO A 415 -3.72 -12.06 3.67
N LEU A 416 -4.36 -11.83 2.51
CA LEU A 416 -4.27 -12.72 1.36
C LEU A 416 -2.84 -12.76 0.77
N GLN A 417 -2.02 -11.74 1.03
CA GLN A 417 -0.63 -11.68 0.60
C GLN A 417 0.20 -12.88 1.12
N ALA A 418 -0.22 -13.51 2.23
CA ALA A 418 0.43 -14.73 2.72
C ALA A 418 0.40 -15.89 1.69
N LEU A 419 -0.58 -15.91 0.80
CA LEU A 419 -0.81 -16.96 -0.20
C LEU A 419 -0.22 -16.63 -1.59
N ILE A 420 0.31 -15.42 -1.77
CA ILE A 420 0.62 -14.88 -3.11
C ILE A 420 1.61 -15.73 -3.91
N VAL A 421 2.64 -16.28 -3.25
CA VAL A 421 3.64 -17.15 -3.87
C VAL A 421 3.01 -18.46 -4.32
N ASP A 422 2.17 -19.07 -3.48
CA ASP A 422 1.56 -20.36 -3.78
C ASP A 422 0.53 -20.25 -4.92
N VAL A 423 -0.30 -19.20 -4.89
CA VAL A 423 -1.26 -18.90 -5.95
C VAL A 423 -0.55 -18.59 -7.28
N ALA A 424 0.48 -17.75 -7.27
CA ALA A 424 1.19 -17.36 -8.48
C ALA A 424 1.92 -18.55 -9.15
N LEU A 425 2.54 -19.42 -8.35
CA LEU A 425 3.20 -20.62 -8.88
C LEU A 425 2.19 -21.62 -9.44
N ALA A 426 1.07 -21.86 -8.74
CA ALA A 426 0.03 -22.78 -9.20
C ALA A 426 -0.63 -22.33 -10.52
N LEU A 427 -0.79 -21.02 -10.71
CA LEU A 427 -1.30 -20.42 -11.95
C LEU A 427 -0.22 -20.21 -13.02
N ASN A 428 1.03 -20.60 -12.72
CA ASN A 428 2.21 -20.42 -13.57
C ASN A 428 2.40 -18.96 -14.02
N LEU A 429 2.13 -17.97 -13.16
CA LEU A 429 2.26 -16.54 -13.46
C LEU A 429 3.71 -16.12 -13.68
N ASP A 430 3.91 -14.92 -14.24
CA ASP A 430 5.21 -14.39 -14.65
C ASP A 430 5.77 -13.40 -13.62
N GLY A 431 4.91 -12.76 -12.83
CA GLY A 431 5.33 -11.84 -11.78
C GLY A 431 4.46 -11.88 -10.52
N ILE A 432 5.01 -11.33 -9.43
CA ILE A 432 4.32 -11.08 -8.17
C ILE A 432 4.48 -9.62 -7.80
N ARG A 433 3.40 -8.97 -7.38
CA ARG A 433 3.44 -7.62 -6.82
C ARG A 433 3.24 -7.64 -5.31
N VAL A 434 4.07 -6.86 -4.61
CA VAL A 434 3.94 -6.58 -3.18
C VAL A 434 4.24 -5.13 -2.88
N GLY A 435 3.68 -4.61 -1.80
CA GLY A 435 4.03 -3.30 -1.28
C GLY A 435 3.02 -2.77 -0.28
N LEU A 436 3.39 -1.66 0.36
CA LEU A 436 2.54 -0.94 1.31
C LEU A 436 1.20 -0.50 0.70
N GLU A 437 1.14 -0.34 -0.63
CA GLU A 437 -0.11 -0.13 -1.36
C GLU A 437 -1.14 -1.25 -1.13
N ASP A 438 -0.67 -2.50 -1.14
CA ASP A 438 -1.52 -3.70 -1.15
C ASP A 438 -1.68 -4.28 0.27
N SER A 439 -0.63 -4.18 1.09
CA SER A 439 -0.62 -4.69 2.47
C SER A 439 0.37 -3.90 3.33
N LEU A 440 -0.05 -3.53 4.54
CA LEU A 440 0.79 -2.79 5.49
C LEU A 440 1.55 -3.70 6.45
N THR A 441 1.43 -5.02 6.30
CA THR A 441 1.88 -6.00 7.29
C THR A 441 2.70 -7.10 6.63
N ILE A 442 3.51 -7.77 7.45
CA ILE A 442 4.14 -9.04 7.11
C ILE A 442 3.82 -10.10 8.18
N PRO A 443 3.86 -11.40 7.83
CA PRO A 443 3.86 -12.48 8.82
C PRO A 443 5.13 -12.42 9.67
N ASP A 444 4.97 -12.59 10.99
CA ASP A 444 6.08 -12.72 11.93
C ASP A 444 5.61 -13.61 13.09
N PRO A 445 5.99 -14.90 13.12
CA PRO A 445 5.48 -15.85 14.10
C PRO A 445 5.99 -15.58 15.53
N LEU A 446 7.00 -14.72 15.69
CA LEU A 446 7.59 -14.43 16.99
C LEU A 446 6.81 -13.33 17.74
N VAL A 447 6.08 -12.48 17.02
CA VAL A 447 5.32 -11.39 17.66
C VAL A 447 3.92 -11.85 18.09
N PRO A 448 3.33 -11.23 19.13
CA PRO A 448 1.96 -11.53 19.54
C PRO A 448 0.97 -11.39 18.38
N GLY A 449 0.31 -12.51 18.05
CA GLY A 449 -0.67 -12.57 16.98
C GLY A 449 -0.11 -12.87 15.58
N GLY A 450 1.20 -13.08 15.44
CA GLY A 450 1.79 -13.69 14.23
C GLY A 450 2.00 -12.73 13.05
N SER A 451 1.82 -11.42 13.24
CA SER A 451 2.02 -10.41 12.19
C SER A 451 2.35 -9.05 12.78
N ARG A 452 3.17 -8.29 12.05
CA ARG A 452 3.54 -6.91 12.39
C ARG A 452 3.45 -5.99 11.17
N LYS A 453 3.57 -4.68 11.40
CA LYS A 453 3.75 -3.72 10.29
C LYS A 453 5.05 -4.03 9.54
N ALA A 454 4.97 -3.96 8.23
CA ALA A 454 6.15 -3.97 7.37
C ALA A 454 6.93 -2.67 7.61
N LEU A 455 8.27 -2.76 7.69
CA LEU A 455 9.15 -1.61 7.85
C LEU A 455 9.32 -0.80 6.56
N GLY A 456 8.83 -1.34 5.46
CA GLY A 456 8.83 -0.78 4.11
C GLY A 456 8.34 -1.84 3.12
N THR A 457 8.12 -1.45 1.88
CA THR A 457 7.90 -2.38 0.78
C THR A 457 9.15 -3.21 0.51
N TYR A 458 10.35 -2.67 0.70
CA TYR A 458 11.60 -3.42 0.52
C TYR A 458 11.64 -4.71 1.35
N GLU A 459 11.08 -4.68 2.58
CA GLU A 459 11.01 -5.86 3.46
C GLU A 459 10.03 -6.92 2.93
N GLN A 460 8.95 -6.49 2.28
CA GLN A 460 8.01 -7.39 1.63
C GLN A 460 8.59 -8.00 0.35
N VAL A 461 9.37 -7.21 -0.40
CA VAL A 461 10.13 -7.70 -1.57
C VAL A 461 11.12 -8.77 -1.13
N ASP A 462 11.92 -8.51 -0.10
CA ASP A 462 12.89 -9.45 0.44
C ASP A 462 12.24 -10.76 0.89
N LEU A 463 11.10 -10.68 1.59
CA LEU A 463 10.33 -11.85 2.00
C LEU A 463 9.86 -12.69 0.80
N VAL A 464 9.31 -12.06 -0.25
CA VAL A 464 8.87 -12.77 -1.45
C VAL A 464 10.05 -13.33 -2.24
N TYR A 465 11.14 -12.58 -2.36
CA TYR A 465 12.39 -13.01 -2.99
C TYR A 465 12.89 -14.31 -2.36
N HIS A 466 12.97 -14.36 -1.02
CA HIS A 466 13.41 -15.55 -0.30
C HIS A 466 12.44 -16.72 -0.43
N ARG A 467 11.12 -16.48 -0.37
CA ARG A 467 10.10 -17.53 -0.57
C ARG A 467 10.16 -18.15 -1.96
N LEU A 468 10.36 -17.34 -3.00
CA LEU A 468 10.51 -17.81 -4.38
C LEU A 468 11.84 -18.58 -4.55
N SER A 469 12.93 -18.03 -4.01
CA SER A 469 14.25 -18.67 -4.06
C SER A 469 14.25 -20.04 -3.39
N TYR A 470 13.58 -20.18 -2.23
CA TYR A 470 13.41 -21.46 -1.54
C TYR A 470 12.63 -22.50 -2.36
N ARG A 471 11.80 -22.04 -3.32
CA ARG A 471 11.05 -22.88 -4.26
C ARG A 471 11.80 -23.09 -5.58
N ASN A 472 13.10 -22.79 -5.63
CA ASN A 472 13.97 -22.86 -6.82
C ASN A 472 13.50 -22.00 -8.00
N VAL A 473 12.74 -20.93 -7.74
CA VAL A 473 12.33 -19.95 -8.76
C VAL A 473 13.44 -18.93 -8.93
N ARG A 474 13.87 -18.71 -10.16
CA ARG A 474 14.86 -17.67 -10.50
C ARG A 474 14.17 -16.30 -10.54
N ILE A 475 14.74 -15.31 -9.88
CA ILE A 475 14.23 -13.94 -9.94
C ILE A 475 14.84 -13.21 -11.14
N ILE A 476 13.96 -12.62 -11.96
CA ILE A 476 14.33 -11.83 -13.13
C ILE A 476 14.72 -10.42 -12.65
N THR A 477 15.89 -9.95 -13.10
CA THR A 477 16.39 -8.60 -12.80
C THR A 477 15.73 -7.53 -13.66
N SER A 478 15.85 -6.25 -13.28
CA SER A 478 15.32 -5.14 -14.11
C SER A 478 15.90 -5.12 -15.52
N SER A 479 17.21 -5.36 -15.68
CA SER A 479 17.86 -5.39 -17.00
C SER A 479 17.30 -6.51 -17.89
N GLU A 480 17.21 -7.73 -17.37
CA GLU A 480 16.64 -8.85 -18.11
C GLU A 480 15.17 -8.60 -18.47
N LEU A 481 14.40 -8.00 -17.56
CA LEU A 481 13.02 -7.66 -17.85
C LEU A 481 12.93 -6.62 -18.97
N LYS A 482 13.79 -5.60 -18.99
CA LYS A 482 13.84 -4.63 -20.11
C LYS A 482 14.15 -5.30 -21.44
N ASP A 483 15.09 -6.23 -21.46
CA ASP A 483 15.41 -7.02 -22.66
C ASP A 483 14.18 -7.81 -23.12
N MET A 484 13.50 -8.50 -22.21
CA MET A 484 12.31 -9.30 -22.50
C MET A 484 11.14 -8.44 -23.01
N LEU A 485 11.04 -7.18 -22.57
CA LEU A 485 9.99 -6.25 -23.00
C LEU A 485 10.36 -5.45 -24.26
N GLY A 486 11.61 -5.54 -24.73
CA GLY A 486 12.12 -4.71 -25.81
C GLY A 486 12.21 -3.23 -25.45
N LEU A 487 12.45 -2.92 -24.16
CA LEU A 487 12.51 -1.56 -23.62
C LEU A 487 13.97 -1.08 -23.43
N THR A 488 14.94 -1.76 -24.02
CA THR A 488 16.33 -1.32 -23.99
C THR A 488 16.50 -0.02 -24.78
N ASN A 489 17.12 0.98 -24.15
CA ASN A 489 17.39 2.29 -24.73
C ASN A 489 18.22 2.16 -26.01
N ALA A 490 17.56 2.05 -27.16
CA ALA A 490 18.12 2.60 -28.39
C ALA A 490 17.77 4.09 -28.39
N PRO A 491 18.74 5.02 -28.33
CA PRO A 491 18.42 6.40 -28.70
C PRO A 491 17.93 6.34 -30.15
N ALA A 492 16.65 6.65 -30.36
CA ALA A 492 16.18 6.93 -31.71
C ALA A 492 17.08 8.06 -32.25
N PRO A 493 17.73 7.89 -33.42
CA PRO A 493 18.50 8.97 -33.99
C PRO A 493 17.57 10.17 -34.15
N LEU A 494 17.99 11.31 -33.58
CA LEU A 494 17.33 12.59 -33.79
C LEU A 494 17.17 12.76 -35.31
N GLN A 495 15.94 12.68 -35.81
CA GLN A 495 15.65 13.25 -37.11
C GLN A 495 15.80 14.75 -36.93
N GLU A 496 16.92 15.29 -37.41
CA GLU A 496 17.08 16.73 -37.62
C GLU A 496 15.91 17.20 -38.49
N ILE A 497 14.99 17.95 -37.87
CA ILE A 497 13.98 18.70 -38.62
C ILE A 497 14.71 19.93 -39.15
N ALA A 498 14.89 19.95 -40.48
CA ALA A 498 15.49 21.01 -41.27
C ALA A 498 14.68 22.31 -41.24
#